data_AF-A0A0G0K460-F1
#
_entry.id   AF-A0A0G0K460-F1
#
_cell.length_a   1.000
_cell.length_b   1.000
_cell.length_c   1.000
_cell.angle_alpha   90.00
_cell.angle_beta   90.00
_cell.angle_gamma   90.00
#
_symmetry.space_group_name_H-M   'P 1'
#
loop_
_entity.id
_entity.type
_entity.pdbx_description
1 polymer ?
#
loop_
_entity_poly.entity_id
_entity_poly.type
_entity_poly.pdbx_seq_one_letter_code
_entity_poly.pdbx_strand_id
1 'polypeptide(L)'
;MKNKNTIISIITIIIIFAGLIFIAKPNQNKNEKADAAPIAVSSASALEAAETFFNFEDVSMANGKVRHEFKVKNNTVNPINIAKLYTSCMCTSASITVGENKKGPFGMPGHAAVPKANMLIGAGEEAIITAEFDPNAHGPAGVGRIEREIYLEDDAGAKTTLKFEATVKP
;
A
#
# COMPACT_ATOMS: atom_id res chain seq x y z
N MET A 1 60.39 -42.95 -6.66
CA MET A 1 59.08 -43.41 -6.14
C MET A 1 58.33 -42.29 -5.39
N LYS A 2 58.26 -41.06 -5.92
CA LYS A 2 57.57 -39.91 -5.28
C LYS A 2 56.51 -39.24 -6.17
N ASN A 3 56.31 -39.77 -7.37
CA ASN A 3 55.50 -39.21 -8.47
C ASN A 3 54.19 -39.98 -8.71
N LYS A 4 54.08 -41.24 -8.26
CA LYS A 4 52.86 -42.03 -8.48
C LYS A 4 51.69 -41.55 -7.62
N ASN A 5 51.95 -41.17 -6.35
CA ASN A 5 50.91 -40.66 -5.45
C ASN A 5 50.45 -39.25 -5.84
N THR A 6 51.35 -38.40 -6.36
CA THR A 6 51.02 -37.06 -6.86
C THR A 6 50.13 -37.11 -8.10
N ILE A 7 50.42 -38.04 -9.03
CA ILE A 7 49.59 -38.25 -10.23
C ILE A 7 48.19 -38.74 -9.84
N ILE A 8 48.09 -39.67 -8.87
CA ILE A 8 46.79 -40.16 -8.38
C ILE A 8 46.00 -39.03 -7.69
N SER A 9 46.62 -38.19 -6.86
CA SER A 9 45.93 -37.05 -6.23
C SER A 9 45.42 -36.03 -7.25
N ILE A 10 46.18 -35.73 -8.31
CA ILE A 10 45.77 -34.78 -9.35
C ILE A 10 44.57 -35.33 -10.14
N ILE A 11 44.59 -36.61 -10.51
CA ILE A 11 43.46 -37.25 -11.21
C ILE A 11 42.19 -37.24 -10.34
N THR A 12 42.33 -37.49 -9.04
CA THR A 12 41.19 -37.49 -8.11
C THR A 12 40.57 -36.09 -7.98
N ILE A 13 41.39 -35.04 -7.91
CA ILE A 13 40.93 -33.63 -7.85
C ILE A 13 40.23 -33.22 -9.15
N ILE A 14 40.74 -33.64 -10.31
CA ILE A 14 40.12 -33.34 -11.62
C ILE A 14 38.75 -34.01 -11.75
N ILE A 15 38.59 -35.25 -11.27
CA ILE A 15 37.30 -35.97 -11.29
C ILE A 15 36.29 -35.29 -10.37
N ILE A 16 36.71 -34.82 -9.18
CA ILE A 16 35.83 -34.10 -8.24
C ILE A 16 35.41 -32.74 -8.83
N PHE A 17 36.34 -31.99 -9.44
CA PHE A 17 36.03 -30.72 -10.10
C PHE A 17 35.11 -30.90 -11.32
N ALA A 18 35.33 -31.95 -12.14
CA ALA A 18 34.45 -32.27 -13.25
C ALA A 18 33.04 -32.65 -12.79
N GLY A 19 32.92 -33.37 -11.66
CA GLY A 19 31.65 -33.70 -11.02
C GLY A 19 30.89 -32.45 -10.52
N LEU A 20 31.60 -31.49 -9.92
CA LEU A 20 31.00 -30.24 -9.44
C LEU A 20 30.49 -29.34 -10.58
N ILE A 21 31.18 -29.31 -11.73
CA ILE A 21 30.73 -28.55 -12.91
C ILE A 21 29.48 -29.16 -13.56
N PHE A 22 29.30 -30.48 -13.47
CA PHE A 22 28.10 -31.14 -14.03
C PHE A 22 26.84 -30.87 -13.20
N ILE A 23 26.97 -30.66 -11.89
CA ILE A 23 25.86 -30.33 -10.97
C ILE A 23 25.50 -28.84 -11.04
N ALA A 24 26.46 -27.97 -11.37
CA ALA A 24 26.26 -26.52 -11.45
C ALA A 24 25.70 -26.02 -12.80
N LYS A 25 25.04 -26.87 -13.59
CA LYS A 25 24.31 -26.43 -14.78
C LYS A 25 22.92 -25.92 -14.36
N PRO A 26 22.64 -24.60 -14.45
CA PRO A 26 21.29 -24.11 -14.23
C PRO A 26 20.38 -24.74 -15.29
N ASN A 27 19.33 -25.42 -14.81
CA ASN A 27 18.38 -26.14 -15.63
C ASN A 27 17.55 -25.10 -16.42
N GLN A 28 17.99 -24.78 -17.64
CA GLN A 28 17.31 -23.85 -18.57
C GLN A 28 16.12 -24.53 -19.27
N ASN A 29 15.33 -25.29 -18.52
CA ASN A 29 14.07 -25.87 -18.96
C ASN A 29 13.04 -25.70 -17.86
N LYS A 30 12.73 -24.44 -17.59
CA LYS A 30 11.47 -24.04 -17.01
C LYS A 30 10.91 -22.94 -17.89
N ASN A 31 10.11 -23.35 -18.86
CA ASN A 31 8.95 -22.55 -19.25
C ASN A 31 8.00 -22.52 -18.04
N GLU A 32 8.43 -21.85 -16.96
CA GLU A 32 7.49 -21.23 -16.05
C GLU A 32 6.95 -20.07 -16.88
N LYS A 33 5.86 -20.35 -17.60
CA LYS A 33 4.85 -19.36 -17.90
C LYS A 33 4.68 -18.60 -16.60
N ALA A 34 5.25 -17.40 -16.54
CA ALA A 34 4.87 -16.45 -15.53
C ALA A 34 3.36 -16.33 -15.74
N ASP A 35 2.60 -17.04 -14.91
CA ASP A 35 1.25 -16.66 -14.62
C ASP A 35 1.45 -15.28 -14.03
N ALA A 36 1.36 -14.27 -14.93
CA ALA A 36 1.07 -12.93 -14.54
C ALA A 36 -0.08 -13.11 -13.56
N ALA A 37 0.20 -12.85 -12.29
CA ALA A 37 -0.84 -12.76 -11.28
C ALA A 37 -1.96 -11.97 -11.95
N PRO A 38 -3.21 -12.47 -11.94
CA PRO A 38 -4.29 -11.71 -12.54
C PRO A 38 -4.14 -10.31 -11.97
N ILE A 39 -3.95 -9.32 -12.86
CA ILE A 39 -3.98 -7.92 -12.46
C ILE A 39 -5.28 -7.84 -11.70
N ALA A 40 -5.19 -7.75 -10.36
CA ALA A 40 -6.36 -7.66 -9.52
C ALA A 40 -6.97 -6.34 -9.94
N VAL A 41 -7.94 -6.42 -10.84
CA VAL A 41 -8.88 -5.35 -11.08
C VAL A 41 -9.48 -5.17 -9.71
N SER A 42 -9.02 -4.16 -8.95
CA SER A 42 -9.49 -3.97 -7.59
C SER A 42 -10.98 -3.75 -7.72
N SER A 43 -11.76 -4.75 -7.35
CA SER A 43 -13.21 -4.63 -7.31
C SER A 43 -13.55 -3.48 -6.38
N ALA A 44 -14.64 -2.76 -6.67
CA ALA A 44 -15.15 -1.80 -5.70
C ALA A 44 -15.49 -2.56 -4.41
N SER A 45 -15.07 -2.04 -3.25
CA SER A 45 -15.50 -2.60 -1.97
C SER A 45 -17.00 -2.38 -1.80
N ALA A 46 -17.65 -3.24 -1.02
CA ALA A 46 -19.08 -3.13 -0.75
C ALA A 46 -19.44 -2.00 0.25
N LEU A 47 -18.44 -1.23 0.70
CA LEU A 47 -18.67 -0.04 1.51
C LEU A 47 -19.22 1.10 0.64
N GLU A 48 -20.29 1.71 1.12
CA GLU A 48 -20.90 2.89 0.51
C GLU A 48 -20.45 4.14 1.27
N ALA A 49 -20.01 5.16 0.55
CA ALA A 49 -19.69 6.46 1.13
C ALA A 49 -20.86 7.43 0.93
N ALA A 50 -21.20 8.21 1.96
CA ALA A 50 -22.21 9.27 1.85
C ALA A 50 -21.80 10.32 0.81
N GLU A 51 -20.49 10.56 0.70
CA GLU A 51 -19.85 11.32 -0.36
C GLU A 51 -18.48 10.71 -0.65
N THR A 52 -18.03 10.78 -1.91
CA THR A 52 -16.71 10.31 -2.33
C THR A 52 -15.76 11.44 -2.70
N PHE A 53 -16.25 12.69 -2.69
CA PHE A 53 -15.50 13.87 -3.10
C PHE A 53 -15.78 15.05 -2.18
N PHE A 54 -14.72 15.76 -1.79
CA PHE A 54 -14.80 17.03 -1.08
C PHE A 54 -13.86 18.07 -1.70
N ASN A 55 -14.23 19.35 -1.66
CA ASN A 55 -13.35 20.44 -2.10
C ASN A 55 -13.12 21.40 -0.94
N PHE A 56 -11.87 21.55 -0.53
CA PHE A 56 -11.46 22.54 0.48
C PHE A 56 -11.46 23.98 -0.06
N GLU A 57 -11.69 24.17 -1.36
CA GLU A 57 -11.52 25.44 -2.05
C GLU A 57 -10.11 25.98 -1.85
N ASP A 58 -9.97 27.19 -1.30
CA ASP A 58 -8.69 27.80 -1.01
C ASP A 58 -8.16 27.39 0.37
N VAL A 59 -6.93 26.88 0.40
CA VAL A 59 -6.22 26.53 1.64
C VAL A 59 -4.97 27.38 1.75
N SER A 60 -4.89 28.26 2.75
CA SER A 60 -3.68 29.04 3.01
C SER A 60 -2.67 28.24 3.82
N MET A 61 -1.40 28.26 3.39
CA MET A 61 -0.27 27.68 4.11
C MET A 61 -0.13 28.25 5.53
N ALA A 62 -0.47 29.54 5.73
CA ALA A 62 -0.42 30.20 7.03
C ALA A 62 -1.43 29.64 8.05
N ASN A 63 -2.53 29.02 7.59
CA ASN A 63 -3.58 28.48 8.47
C ASN A 63 -3.27 27.06 8.96
N GLY A 64 -2.17 26.46 8.50
CA GLY A 64 -1.77 25.11 8.87
C GLY A 64 -2.66 24.04 8.23
N LYS A 65 -2.80 22.90 8.92
CA LYS A 65 -3.48 21.73 8.37
C LYS A 65 -4.99 21.90 8.33
N VAL A 66 -5.61 21.33 7.30
CA VAL A 66 -7.07 21.25 7.17
C VAL A 66 -7.54 19.80 7.23
N ARG A 67 -8.81 19.58 7.62
CA ARG A 67 -9.38 18.24 7.73
C ARG A 67 -10.81 18.16 7.23
N HIS A 68 -11.16 17.00 6.68
CA HIS A 68 -12.53 16.64 6.29
C HIS A 68 -12.85 15.23 6.78
N GLU A 69 -14.13 14.97 7.07
CA GLU A 69 -14.61 13.68 7.55
C GLU A 69 -15.60 13.07 6.57
N PHE A 70 -15.19 11.97 5.94
CA PHE A 70 -16.06 11.17 5.10
C PHE A 70 -16.77 10.11 5.94
N LYS A 71 -18.06 9.92 5.71
CA LYS A 71 -18.84 8.82 6.30
C LYS A 71 -18.93 7.67 5.32
N VAL A 72 -18.55 6.48 5.77
CA VAL A 72 -18.66 5.22 5.02
C VAL A 72 -19.45 4.21 5.83
N LYS A 73 -20.27 3.42 5.15
CA LYS A 73 -21.19 2.48 5.77
C LYS A 73 -21.08 1.12 5.13
N ASN A 74 -21.15 0.08 5.96
CA ASN A 74 -21.32 -1.29 5.51
C ASN A 74 -22.81 -1.62 5.40
N ASN A 75 -23.37 -1.54 4.20
CA ASN A 75 -24.78 -1.90 3.95
C ASN A 75 -25.00 -3.41 3.72
N THR A 76 -23.94 -4.22 3.84
CA THR A 76 -24.05 -5.67 3.69
C THR A 76 -24.45 -6.35 5.00
N VAL A 77 -24.73 -7.65 4.94
CA VAL A 77 -25.07 -8.48 6.11
C VAL A 77 -23.85 -9.08 6.79
N ASN A 78 -22.66 -8.96 6.17
CA ASN A 78 -21.42 -9.52 6.70
C ASN A 78 -20.51 -8.36 7.17
N PRO A 79 -19.71 -8.56 8.23
CA PRO A 79 -18.71 -7.57 8.60
C PRO A 79 -17.65 -7.44 7.51
N ILE A 80 -17.15 -6.22 7.28
CA ILE A 80 -16.06 -5.93 6.35
C ILE A 80 -14.83 -5.53 7.16
N ASN A 81 -13.71 -6.22 6.96
CA ASN A 81 -12.45 -5.83 7.56
C ASN A 81 -11.65 -4.95 6.60
N ILE A 82 -11.36 -3.73 7.01
CA ILE A 82 -10.46 -2.81 6.33
C ILE A 82 -9.03 -3.20 6.70
N ALA A 83 -8.37 -3.94 5.80
CA ALA A 83 -7.00 -4.40 5.95
C ALA A 83 -6.02 -3.22 5.90
N LYS A 84 -6.24 -2.28 4.97
CA LYS A 84 -5.38 -1.11 4.77
C LYS A 84 -6.18 0.18 4.65
N LEU A 85 -5.62 1.23 5.22
CA LEU A 85 -6.01 2.62 4.98
C LEU A 85 -4.74 3.36 4.61
N TYR A 86 -4.71 4.02 3.46
CA TYR A 86 -3.53 4.73 2.99
C TYR A 86 -3.88 5.88 2.04
N THR A 87 -2.94 6.80 1.84
CA THR A 87 -3.16 8.02 1.05
C THR A 87 -2.31 8.04 -0.22
N SER A 88 -2.71 8.84 -1.20
CA SER A 88 -1.97 8.99 -2.46
C SER A 88 -0.73 9.89 -2.38
N CYS A 89 -0.57 10.66 -1.29
CA CYS A 89 0.54 11.59 -1.11
C CYS A 89 0.93 11.72 0.37
N MET A 90 2.23 11.86 0.65
CA MET A 90 2.74 12.06 2.01
C MET A 90 2.22 13.33 2.70
N CYS A 91 1.75 14.32 1.94
CA CYS A 91 1.14 15.54 2.50
C CYS A 91 -0.26 15.31 3.08
N THR A 92 -0.78 14.08 2.99
CA THR A 92 -2.11 13.70 3.47
C THR A 92 -1.97 12.52 4.40
N SER A 93 -2.67 12.59 5.53
CA SER A 93 -2.86 11.46 6.43
C SER A 93 -4.35 11.15 6.60
N ALA A 94 -4.66 9.92 6.94
CA ALA A 94 -6.02 9.46 7.17
C ALA A 94 -6.13 8.69 8.49
N SER A 95 -7.26 8.81 9.18
CA SER A 95 -7.61 7.95 10.32
C SER A 95 -9.02 7.40 10.17
N ILE A 96 -9.25 6.19 10.68
CA ILE A 96 -10.56 5.55 10.71
C ILE A 96 -11.08 5.47 12.15
N THR A 97 -12.36 5.75 12.33
CA THR A 97 -13.07 5.62 13.60
C THR A 97 -14.34 4.78 13.41
N VAL A 98 -14.51 3.73 14.22
CA VAL A 98 -15.72 2.87 14.27
C VAL A 98 -16.17 2.79 15.73
N GLY A 99 -17.31 3.40 16.05
CA GLY A 99 -17.71 3.61 17.45
C GLY A 99 -16.64 4.39 18.22
N GLU A 100 -16.13 3.82 19.31
CA GLU A 100 -15.04 4.42 20.12
C GLU A 100 -13.63 4.03 19.64
N ASN A 101 -13.52 3.10 18.69
CA ASN A 101 -12.23 2.61 18.21
C ASN A 101 -11.67 3.51 17.11
N LYS A 102 -10.54 4.16 17.38
CA LYS A 102 -9.82 4.98 16.41
C LYS A 102 -8.46 4.37 16.07
N LYS A 103 -8.12 4.38 14.77
CA LYS A 103 -6.80 3.95 14.27
C LYS A 103 -6.23 4.94 13.26
N GLY A 104 -4.90 5.04 13.25
CA GLY A 104 -4.13 5.97 12.44
C GLY A 104 -3.32 6.97 13.28
N PRO A 105 -2.74 8.00 12.67
CA PRO A 105 -2.83 8.34 11.25
C PRO A 105 -2.08 7.35 10.35
N PHE A 106 -2.61 7.12 9.16
CA PHE A 106 -1.99 6.38 8.06
C PHE A 106 -1.63 7.35 6.94
N GLY A 107 -0.51 7.13 6.26
CA GLY A 107 -0.02 7.98 5.19
C GLY A 107 0.29 7.20 3.91
N MET A 108 1.07 7.82 3.04
CA MET A 108 1.45 7.22 1.76
C MET A 108 2.42 6.04 1.96
N PRO A 109 2.18 4.88 1.33
CA PRO A 109 3.11 3.76 1.36
C PRO A 109 4.50 4.16 0.86
N GLY A 110 5.54 3.66 1.54
CA GLY A 110 6.95 3.94 1.20
C GLY A 110 7.53 5.23 1.78
N HIS A 111 6.73 6.07 2.44
CA HIS A 111 7.21 7.27 3.15
C HIS A 111 7.27 7.11 4.67
N ALA A 112 6.65 6.04 5.18
CA ALA A 112 6.80 5.52 6.53
C ALA A 112 6.38 4.04 6.52
N ALA A 113 6.64 3.32 7.61
CA ALA A 113 5.97 2.04 7.83
C ALA A 113 4.46 2.31 7.92
N VAL A 114 3.67 1.75 7.01
CA VAL A 114 2.21 1.85 7.06
C VAL A 114 1.69 0.67 7.87
N PRO A 115 1.27 0.87 9.13
CA PRO A 115 0.67 -0.21 9.89
C PRO A 115 -0.60 -0.69 9.20
N LYS A 116 -0.93 -1.97 9.35
CA LYS A 116 -2.23 -2.49 8.89
C LYS A 116 -3.34 -1.80 9.67
N ALA A 117 -4.40 -1.37 8.99
CA ALA A 117 -5.56 -0.81 9.66
C ALA A 117 -6.28 -1.89 10.46
N ASN A 118 -6.54 -3.05 9.83
CA ASN A 118 -7.29 -4.18 10.40
C ASN A 118 -8.49 -3.70 11.23
N MET A 119 -9.34 -2.86 10.62
CA MET A 119 -10.50 -2.28 11.27
C MET A 119 -11.75 -3.00 10.78
N LEU A 120 -12.45 -3.68 11.69
CA LEU A 120 -13.72 -4.32 11.39
C LEU A 120 -14.84 -3.27 11.40
N ILE A 121 -15.65 -3.24 10.34
CA ILE A 121 -16.90 -2.48 10.25
C ILE A 121 -18.03 -3.51 10.19
N GLY A 122 -18.82 -3.59 11.26
CA GLY A 122 -19.95 -4.52 11.36
C GLY A 122 -21.02 -4.28 10.30
N ALA A 123 -21.91 -5.26 10.14
CA ALA A 123 -23.07 -5.13 9.26
C ALA A 123 -23.97 -3.96 9.72
N GLY A 124 -24.28 -3.04 8.82
CA GLY A 124 -25.04 -1.82 9.11
C GLY A 124 -24.28 -0.72 9.85
N GLU A 125 -23.02 -0.95 10.24
CA GLU A 125 -22.22 0.04 10.97
C GLU A 125 -21.63 1.10 10.04
N GLU A 126 -21.38 2.27 10.64
CA GLU A 126 -20.73 3.41 9.99
C GLU A 126 -19.31 3.59 10.56
N ALA A 127 -18.42 4.02 9.68
CA ALA A 127 -17.07 4.45 10.01
C ALA A 127 -16.85 5.90 9.54
N ILE A 128 -16.08 6.65 10.32
CA ILE A 128 -15.65 8.00 9.97
C ILE A 128 -14.20 7.94 9.50
N ILE A 129 -13.96 8.42 8.28
CA ILE A 129 -12.62 8.58 7.70
C ILE A 129 -12.25 10.05 7.74
N THR A 130 -11.37 10.42 8.68
CA THR A 130 -10.80 11.76 8.72
C THR A 130 -9.63 11.82 7.75
N ALA A 131 -9.71 12.66 6.72
CA ALA A 131 -8.57 13.09 5.93
C ALA A 131 -7.98 14.38 6.54
N GLU A 132 -6.67 14.41 6.76
CA GLU A 132 -5.93 15.60 7.20
C GLU A 132 -4.87 15.93 6.15
N PHE A 133 -4.91 17.16 5.63
CA PHE A 133 -4.00 17.68 4.61
C PHE A 133 -3.08 18.75 5.20
N ASP A 134 -1.79 18.61 4.95
CA ASP A 134 -0.76 19.59 5.30
C ASP A 134 -0.33 20.39 4.04
N PRO A 135 -0.77 21.65 3.89
CA PRO A 135 -0.39 22.48 2.75
C PRO A 135 1.09 22.86 2.75
N ASN A 136 1.81 22.70 3.87
CA ASN A 136 3.21 23.07 4.01
C ASN A 136 4.19 21.93 3.71
N ALA A 137 3.70 20.70 3.46
CA ALA A 137 4.55 19.52 3.29
C ALA A 137 5.59 19.64 2.16
N HIS A 138 5.34 20.50 1.16
CA HIS A 138 6.24 20.75 0.04
C HIS A 138 6.77 22.19 -0.03
N GLY A 139 6.51 23.00 1.00
CA GLY A 139 6.86 24.43 1.01
C GLY A 139 6.24 25.18 -0.19
N PRO A 140 6.89 26.24 -0.70
CA PRO A 140 6.37 27.04 -1.82
C PRO A 140 6.12 26.26 -3.11
N ALA A 141 6.78 25.11 -3.30
CA ALA A 141 6.53 24.23 -4.45
C ALA A 141 5.17 23.50 -4.38
N GLY A 142 4.51 23.52 -3.22
CA GLY A 142 3.18 22.95 -3.01
C GLY A 142 2.00 23.88 -3.35
N VAL A 143 2.26 25.13 -3.77
CA VAL A 143 1.23 26.11 -4.14
C VAL A 143 0.54 25.72 -5.44
N GLY A 144 -0.78 25.92 -5.51
CA GLY A 144 -1.61 25.62 -6.67
C GLY A 144 -2.64 24.52 -6.40
N ARG A 145 -3.31 24.07 -7.47
CA ARG A 145 -4.36 23.05 -7.39
C ARG A 145 -3.74 21.69 -7.09
N ILE A 146 -4.31 21.01 -6.11
CA ILE A 146 -3.96 19.65 -5.73
C ILE A 146 -5.19 18.76 -5.72
N GLU A 147 -4.94 17.47 -5.89
CA GLU A 147 -5.93 16.41 -5.80
C GLU A 147 -5.32 15.25 -5.03
N ARG A 148 -6.06 14.71 -4.06
CA ARG A 148 -5.59 13.66 -3.17
C ARG A 148 -6.65 12.60 -2.99
N GLU A 149 -6.19 11.39 -2.78
CA GLU A 149 -7.04 10.21 -2.61
C GLU A 149 -6.68 9.51 -1.31
N ILE A 150 -7.72 8.95 -0.67
CA ILE A 150 -7.66 8.07 0.48
C ILE A 150 -8.27 6.75 0.03
N TYR A 151 -7.55 5.66 0.25
CA TYR A 151 -7.98 4.32 -0.14
C TYR A 151 -8.26 3.49 1.11
N LEU A 152 -9.45 2.91 1.16
CA LEU A 152 -9.81 1.84 2.08
C LEU A 152 -9.75 0.54 1.28
N GLU A 153 -8.88 -0.38 1.67
CA GLU A 153 -8.73 -1.68 1.02
C GLU A 153 -9.10 -2.78 2.02
N ASP A 154 -10.05 -3.65 1.63
CA ASP A 154 -10.44 -4.80 2.44
C ASP A 154 -9.52 -6.03 2.23
N ASP A 155 -9.78 -7.12 2.94
CA ASP A 155 -8.97 -8.35 2.87
C ASP A 155 -8.99 -9.00 1.47
N ALA A 156 -10.01 -8.75 0.65
CA ALA A 156 -10.08 -9.23 -0.73
C ALA A 156 -9.34 -8.31 -1.71
N GLY A 157 -8.78 -7.19 -1.23
CA GLY A 157 -8.15 -6.18 -2.05
C GLY A 157 -9.14 -5.24 -2.75
N ALA A 158 -10.43 -5.31 -2.40
CA ALA A 158 -11.44 -4.43 -2.96
C ALA A 158 -11.32 -3.04 -2.32
N LYS A 159 -11.57 -1.99 -3.10
CA LYS A 159 -11.25 -0.61 -2.71
C LYS A 159 -12.46 0.31 -2.68
N THR A 160 -12.52 1.14 -1.65
CA THR A 160 -13.32 2.38 -1.64
C THR A 160 -12.35 3.55 -1.68
N THR A 161 -12.53 4.44 -2.65
CA THR A 161 -11.69 5.63 -2.84
C THR A 161 -12.47 6.87 -2.45
N LEU A 162 -11.87 7.69 -1.59
CA LEU A 162 -12.36 9.01 -1.21
C LEU A 162 -11.38 10.03 -1.75
N LYS A 163 -11.88 11.12 -2.34
CA LYS A 163 -11.07 12.13 -3.00
C LYS A 163 -11.31 13.49 -2.37
N PHE A 164 -10.26 14.31 -2.30
CA PHE A 164 -10.45 15.74 -2.11
C PHE A 164 -9.58 16.57 -3.05
N GLU A 165 -10.01 17.81 -3.24
CA GLU A 165 -9.26 18.85 -3.94
C GLU A 165 -9.04 20.06 -3.03
N ALA A 166 -7.99 20.82 -3.34
CA ALA A 166 -7.75 22.13 -2.76
C ALA A 166 -6.93 22.99 -3.74
N THR A 167 -6.99 24.30 -3.55
CA THR A 167 -6.07 25.26 -4.15
C THR A 167 -5.21 25.83 -3.02
N VAL A 168 -3.95 25.39 -2.96
CA VAL A 168 -3.01 25.87 -1.94
C VAL A 168 -2.57 27.28 -2.31
N LYS A 169 -2.68 28.18 -1.33
CA LYS A 169 -2.21 29.56 -1.40
C LYS A 169 -1.16 29.80 -0.32
N PRO A 170 -0.23 30.75 -0.53
CA PRO A 170 0.69 31.19 0.51
C PRO A 170 0.01 31.57 1.83
#